data_AF-X1QFR3-F1
#
_entry.id   AF-X1QFR3-F1
#
_cell.length_a   1.000
_cell.length_b   1.000
_cell.length_c   1.000
_cell.angle_alpha   90.00
_cell.angle_beta   90.00
_cell.angle_gamma   90.00
#
_symmetry.space_group_name_H-M   'P 1'
#
loop_
_entity.id
_entity.type
_entity.pdbx_description
1 polymer ?
#
loop_
_entity_poly.entity_id
_entity_poly.type
_entity_poly.pdbx_seq_one_letter_code
_entity_poly.pdbx_strand_id
1 'polypeptide(L)'
;MGFTLRVENAPSPAIQWMAQCNTYTTGEPRMASPLPLAQRWNCPEPAPGYNTLGIACFDAEGYIVQESIVTVTIEDGRDYIFDFATETLQVTAPAVSFWPLAILGGFAVLAVGGAVVAFAMAKPGK
;
A
#
# COMPACT_ATOMS: atom_id res chain seq x y z
N MET A 1 5.85 -15.76 -0.62
CA MET A 1 4.79 -15.02 0.13
C MET A 1 3.84 -14.46 -0.92
N GLY A 2 2.53 -14.51 -0.76
CA GLY A 2 1.62 -14.01 -1.80
C GLY A 2 1.52 -12.48 -1.89
N PHE A 3 0.48 -11.95 -2.51
CA PHE A 3 0.27 -10.50 -2.69
C PHE A 3 -1.17 -10.10 -2.38
N THR A 4 -1.39 -8.81 -2.13
CA THR A 4 -2.73 -8.24 -1.95
C THR A 4 -3.10 -7.36 -3.14
N LEU A 5 -4.34 -7.42 -3.59
CA LEU A 5 -4.88 -6.55 -4.63
C LEU A 5 -6.23 -5.96 -4.20
N ARG A 6 -6.45 -4.68 -4.46
CA ARG A 6 -7.78 -4.05 -4.40
C ARG A 6 -8.02 -3.17 -5.62
N VAL A 7 -9.26 -2.75 -5.80
CA VAL A 7 -9.66 -1.87 -6.91
C VAL A 7 -10.21 -0.55 -6.39
N GLU A 8 -10.07 0.52 -7.18
CA GLU A 8 -10.60 1.84 -6.92
C GLU A 8 -11.21 2.43 -8.21
N ASN A 9 -12.07 3.43 -8.05
CA ASN A 9 -12.70 4.18 -9.15
C ASN A 9 -13.42 3.32 -10.19
N ALA A 10 -13.99 2.17 -9.78
CA ALA A 10 -14.80 1.34 -10.67
C ALA A 10 -16.01 2.14 -11.21
N PRO A 11 -16.31 2.05 -12.51
CA PRO A 11 -17.41 2.79 -13.12
C PRO A 11 -18.77 2.33 -12.60
N SER A 12 -19.74 3.25 -12.53
CA SER A 12 -21.14 2.86 -12.36
C SER A 12 -21.62 2.12 -13.63
N PRO A 13 -22.37 1.00 -13.52
CA PRO A 13 -23.06 0.47 -12.33
C PRO A 13 -22.33 -0.68 -11.60
N ALA A 14 -21.01 -0.78 -11.68
CA ALA A 14 -20.28 -1.91 -11.08
C ALA A 14 -20.44 -1.99 -9.54
N ILE A 15 -20.56 -3.22 -9.02
CA ILE A 15 -20.66 -3.50 -7.58
C ILE A 15 -19.68 -4.57 -7.08
N GLN A 16 -19.09 -5.34 -8.00
CA GLN A 16 -18.17 -6.43 -7.69
C GLN A 16 -17.05 -6.52 -8.73
N TRP A 17 -15.97 -7.22 -8.41
CA TRP A 17 -14.81 -7.36 -9.28
C TRP A 17 -14.12 -8.71 -9.13
N MET A 18 -13.37 -9.11 -10.15
CA MET A 18 -12.52 -10.29 -10.17
C MET A 18 -11.18 -9.96 -10.80
N ALA A 19 -10.18 -10.76 -10.46
CA ALA A 19 -8.87 -10.74 -11.09
C ALA A 19 -8.32 -12.14 -11.32
N GLN A 20 -7.46 -12.24 -12.32
CA GLN A 20 -6.68 -13.41 -12.67
C GLN A 20 -5.27 -12.97 -13.04
N CYS A 21 -4.28 -13.58 -12.41
CA CYS A 21 -2.89 -13.43 -12.75
C CYS A 21 -2.49 -14.61 -13.63
N ASN A 22 -2.17 -14.33 -14.90
CA ASN A 22 -1.59 -15.33 -15.79
C ASN A 22 -0.07 -15.30 -15.60
N THR A 23 0.45 -16.29 -14.88
CA THR A 23 1.89 -16.51 -14.75
C THR A 23 2.36 -17.42 -15.87
N TYR A 24 3.54 -17.15 -16.43
CA TYR A 24 4.11 -17.98 -17.49
C TYR A 24 4.69 -19.32 -16.99
N THR A 25 4.71 -19.56 -15.67
CA THR A 25 5.54 -20.63 -15.07
C THR A 25 4.87 -21.47 -13.98
N THR A 26 3.85 -20.99 -13.27
CA THR A 26 3.37 -21.63 -12.02
C THR A 26 1.89 -21.42 -11.78
N GLY A 27 1.02 -21.98 -12.62
CA GLY A 27 -0.44 -21.85 -12.43
C GLY A 27 -0.95 -20.41 -12.59
N GLU A 28 -2.26 -20.24 -12.66
CA GLU A 28 -2.88 -18.92 -12.82
C GLU A 28 -3.59 -18.57 -11.50
N PRO A 29 -2.95 -17.81 -10.58
CA PRO A 29 -3.65 -17.33 -9.40
C PRO A 29 -4.90 -16.59 -9.82
N ARG A 30 -6.06 -17.12 -9.45
CA ARG A 30 -7.36 -16.60 -9.87
C ARG A 30 -8.29 -16.53 -8.68
N MET A 31 -9.09 -15.47 -8.62
CA MET A 31 -10.17 -15.37 -7.66
C MET A 31 -11.23 -16.45 -7.93
N ALA A 32 -11.61 -17.20 -6.89
CA ALA A 32 -12.63 -18.25 -7.01
C ALA A 32 -14.04 -17.69 -7.30
N SER A 33 -14.30 -16.45 -6.87
CA SER A 33 -15.55 -15.72 -7.06
C SER A 33 -15.31 -14.21 -7.10
N PRO A 34 -16.24 -13.41 -7.64
CA PRO A 34 -16.21 -11.96 -7.48
C PRO A 34 -16.18 -11.54 -6.01
N LEU A 35 -15.48 -10.45 -5.74
CA LEU A 35 -15.51 -9.75 -4.46
C LEU A 35 -16.23 -8.41 -4.61
N PRO A 36 -16.91 -7.91 -3.56
CA PRO A 36 -17.41 -6.54 -3.54
C PRO A 36 -16.28 -5.53 -3.78
N LEU A 37 -16.57 -4.39 -4.42
CA LEU A 37 -15.57 -3.35 -4.73
C LEU A 37 -14.75 -2.87 -3.52
N ALA A 38 -15.34 -2.85 -2.32
CA ALA A 38 -14.68 -2.45 -1.08
C ALA A 38 -13.71 -3.50 -0.51
N GLN A 39 -13.73 -4.74 -1.03
CA GLN A 39 -12.90 -5.83 -0.53
C GLN A 39 -11.59 -5.95 -1.31
N ARG A 40 -10.58 -6.48 -0.61
CA ARG A 40 -9.28 -6.84 -1.16
C ARG A 40 -9.16 -8.34 -1.37
N TRP A 41 -8.51 -8.73 -2.45
CA TRP A 41 -8.09 -10.11 -2.67
C TRP A 41 -6.71 -10.32 -2.05
N ASN A 42 -6.60 -11.29 -1.15
CA ASN A 42 -5.32 -11.77 -0.63
C ASN A 42 -4.97 -13.06 -1.37
N CYS A 43 -4.09 -12.97 -2.37
CA CYS A 43 -3.58 -14.13 -3.07
C CYS A 43 -2.51 -14.80 -2.20
N PRO A 44 -2.65 -16.07 -1.79
CA PRO A 44 -1.65 -16.75 -0.97
C PRO A 44 -0.45 -17.22 -1.80
N GLU A 45 -0.66 -17.41 -3.11
CA GLU A 45 0.33 -17.91 -4.04
C GLU A 45 1.30 -16.80 -4.45
N PRO A 46 2.61 -17.09 -4.48
CA PRO A 46 3.60 -16.16 -5.01
C PRO A 46 3.39 -16.04 -6.53
N ALA A 47 3.48 -14.82 -7.06
CA ALA A 47 3.43 -14.56 -8.50
C ALA A 47 4.70 -13.82 -8.94
N PRO A 48 5.91 -14.36 -8.71
CA PRO A 48 7.14 -13.63 -8.96
C PRO A 48 7.41 -13.48 -10.45
N GLY A 49 7.90 -12.30 -10.85
CA GLY A 49 8.32 -12.04 -12.22
C GLY A 49 7.27 -11.32 -13.05
N TYR A 50 7.43 -11.37 -14.37
CA TYR A 50 6.60 -10.62 -15.31
C TYR A 50 5.28 -11.36 -15.54
N ASN A 51 4.17 -10.76 -15.12
CA ASN A 51 2.85 -11.34 -15.18
C ASN A 51 1.88 -10.47 -15.98
N THR A 52 0.82 -11.10 -16.48
CA THR A 52 -0.34 -10.40 -17.01
C THR A 52 -1.49 -10.52 -16.02
N LEU A 53 -2.01 -9.40 -15.55
CA LEU A 53 -3.12 -9.33 -14.61
C LEU A 53 -4.37 -8.87 -15.35
N GLY A 54 -5.33 -9.78 -15.53
CA GLY A 54 -6.66 -9.48 -16.03
C GLY A 54 -7.58 -9.10 -14.87
N ILE A 55 -8.30 -8.00 -14.99
CA ILE A 55 -9.17 -7.45 -13.95
C ILE A 55 -10.48 -7.03 -14.59
N ALA A 56 -11.60 -7.44 -14.02
CA ALA A 56 -12.92 -7.07 -14.50
C ALA A 56 -13.83 -6.65 -13.35
N CYS A 57 -14.73 -5.71 -13.60
CA CYS A 57 -15.81 -5.32 -12.70
C CYS A 57 -17.17 -5.62 -13.31
N PHE A 58 -18.14 -5.93 -12.46
CA PHE A 58 -19.45 -6.43 -12.85
C PHE A 58 -20.57 -5.67 -12.12
N ASP A 59 -21.73 -5.56 -12.76
CA ASP A 59 -22.95 -5.03 -12.17
C ASP A 59 -23.66 -6.06 -11.25
N ALA A 60 -24.88 -5.74 -10.82
CA ALA A 60 -25.66 -6.57 -9.91
C ALA A 60 -26.19 -7.86 -10.57
N GLU A 61 -26.38 -7.81 -11.89
CA GLU A 61 -26.84 -8.90 -12.73
C GLU A 61 -25.68 -9.83 -13.14
N GLY A 62 -24.43 -9.40 -12.91
CA GLY A 62 -23.22 -10.16 -13.20
C GLY A 62 -22.68 -9.91 -14.61
N TYR A 63 -23.16 -8.87 -15.30
CA TYR A 63 -22.58 -8.45 -16.58
C TYR A 63 -21.30 -7.66 -16.35
N ILE A 64 -20.33 -7.86 -17.25
CA ILE A 64 -19.09 -7.10 -17.25
C ILE A 64 -19.40 -5.65 -17.60
N VAL A 65 -19.01 -4.73 -16.72
CA VAL A 65 -19.09 -3.28 -16.94
C VAL A 65 -17.80 -2.78 -17.58
N GLN A 66 -16.66 -3.24 -17.08
CA GLN A 66 -15.33 -2.93 -17.63
C GLN A 66 -14.37 -4.08 -17.35
N GLU A 67 -13.48 -4.33 -18.30
CA GLU A 67 -12.38 -5.29 -18.20
C GLU A 67 -11.09 -4.63 -18.69
N SER A 68 -9.99 -4.90 -18.00
CA SER A 68 -8.67 -4.38 -18.31
C SER A 68 -7.61 -5.46 -18.12
N ILE A 69 -6.53 -5.35 -18.89
CA ILE A 69 -5.38 -6.24 -18.80
C ILE A 69 -4.14 -5.37 -18.62
N VAL A 70 -3.41 -5.59 -17.53
CA VAL A 70 -2.17 -4.87 -17.25
C VAL A 70 -1.01 -5.84 -17.14
N THR A 71 0.14 -5.45 -17.69
CA THR A 71 1.36 -6.23 -17.55
C THR A 71 2.23 -5.63 -16.45
N VAL A 72 2.63 -6.44 -15.48
CA VAL A 72 3.31 -5.97 -14.28
C VAL A 72 4.25 -7.03 -13.72
N THR A 73 5.33 -6.58 -13.10
CA THR A 73 6.15 -7.43 -12.23
C THR A 73 5.52 -7.46 -10.84
N ILE A 74 4.95 -8.60 -10.46
CA ILE A 74 4.41 -8.78 -9.10
C ILE A 74 5.54 -9.22 -8.18
N GLU A 75 5.65 -8.54 -7.04
CA GLU A 75 6.61 -8.82 -5.98
C GLU A 75 5.87 -9.48 -4.81
N ASP A 76 6.43 -10.58 -4.32
CA ASP A 76 5.95 -11.28 -3.13
C ASP A 76 5.86 -10.33 -1.91
N GLY A 77 4.73 -10.37 -1.22
CA GLY A 77 4.47 -9.60 0.01
C GLY A 77 4.09 -8.12 -0.22
N ARG A 78 3.78 -7.71 -1.46
CA ARG A 78 3.33 -6.35 -1.78
C ARG A 78 1.80 -6.22 -1.83
N ASP A 79 1.37 -4.97 -1.65
CA ASP A 79 -0.01 -4.55 -1.78
C ASP A 79 -0.18 -3.66 -3.02
N TYR A 80 -1.15 -3.99 -3.86
CA TYR A 80 -1.45 -3.32 -5.12
C TYR A 80 -2.85 -2.72 -5.14
N ILE A 81 -3.00 -1.62 -5.87
CA ILE A 81 -4.27 -0.94 -6.13
C ILE A 81 -4.41 -0.80 -7.64
N PHE A 82 -5.51 -1.31 -8.19
CA PHE A 82 -5.88 -1.08 -9.58
C PHE A 82 -6.93 0.03 -9.68
N ASP A 83 -6.64 1.06 -10.45
CA ASP A 83 -7.56 2.16 -10.72
C ASP A 83 -8.25 1.92 -12.08
N PHE A 84 -9.58 1.74 -12.07
CA PHE A 84 -10.37 1.52 -13.30
C PHE A 84 -10.52 2.79 -14.16
N ALA A 85 -10.41 3.99 -13.58
CA ALA A 85 -10.55 5.24 -14.33
C ALA A 85 -9.29 5.54 -15.15
N THR A 86 -8.11 5.14 -14.67
CA THR A 86 -6.84 5.34 -15.35
C THR A 86 -6.24 4.06 -15.95
N GLU A 87 -6.85 2.91 -15.66
CA GLU A 87 -6.40 1.57 -16.05
C GLU A 87 -4.95 1.28 -15.63
N THR A 88 -4.55 1.77 -14.46
CA THR A 88 -3.17 1.66 -13.97
C THR A 88 -3.10 0.87 -12.66
N LEU A 89 -2.04 0.06 -12.51
CA LEU A 89 -1.73 -0.64 -11.27
C LEU A 89 -0.66 0.13 -10.47
N GLN A 90 -0.96 0.42 -9.21
CA GLN A 90 -0.08 1.14 -8.30
C GLN A 90 0.39 0.23 -7.17
N VAL A 91 1.68 0.33 -6.81
CA VAL A 91 2.22 -0.32 -5.62
C VAL A 91 1.94 0.59 -4.44
N THR A 92 1.29 0.07 -3.41
CA THR A 92 1.12 0.80 -2.15
C THR A 92 2.51 0.93 -1.52
N ALA A 93 3.05 2.15 -1.49
CA ALA A 93 4.30 2.40 -0.80
C ALA A 93 4.13 1.99 0.69
N PRO A 94 5.12 1.32 1.30
CA PRO A 94 5.07 1.08 2.74
C PRO A 94 4.94 2.45 3.42
N ALA A 95 3.98 2.58 4.33
CA ALA A 95 3.79 3.81 5.09
C ALA A 95 5.11 4.14 5.81
N VAL A 96 5.87 5.09 5.25
CA VAL A 96 7.10 5.56 5.87
C VAL A 96 6.65 6.34 7.10
N SER A 97 6.79 5.73 8.26
CA SER A 97 6.52 6.38 9.54
C SER A 97 7.50 7.55 9.68
N PHE A 98 7.05 8.77 9.39
CA PHE A 98 7.82 10.01 9.54
C PHE A 98 8.06 10.43 11.00
N TRP A 99 7.80 9.53 11.95
CA TRP A 99 7.96 9.78 13.39
C TRP A 99 9.40 10.09 13.87
N PRO A 100 10.51 9.79 13.16
CA PRO A 100 11.82 10.20 13.65
C PRO A 100 12.11 11.70 13.49
N LEU A 101 11.43 12.42 12.57
CA LEU A 101 11.78 13.83 12.29
C LEU A 101 11.11 14.84 13.24
N ALA A 102 10.10 14.42 14.00
CA ALA A 102 9.49 15.26 15.04
C ALA A 102 10.37 15.43 16.30
N ILE A 103 11.47 14.67 16.45
CA ILE A 103 12.31 14.68 17.65
C ILE A 103 13.54 15.61 17.49
N LEU A 104 13.93 15.99 16.26
CA LEU A 104 15.15 16.80 16.03
C LEU A 104 14.91 18.30 15.85
N GLY A 105 13.66 18.77 15.93
CA GLY A 105 13.28 20.15 15.58
C GLY A 105 12.71 21.00 16.71
N GLY A 106 12.96 20.69 17.99
CA GLY A 106 12.23 21.40 19.05
C GLY A 106 12.85 21.35 20.44
N PHE A 107 14.10 21.80 20.63
CA PHE A 107 14.54 22.41 21.89
C PHE A 107 15.79 23.27 21.65
N ALA A 108 15.61 24.40 20.97
CA ALA A 108 16.61 25.46 20.93
C ALA A 108 15.95 26.81 21.23
N VAL A 109 16.08 27.19 22.51
CA VAL A 109 16.32 28.55 23.01
C VAL A 109 15.22 29.61 22.85
N LEU A 110 14.63 30.01 23.99
CA LEU A 110 14.35 31.39 24.49
C LEU A 110 13.23 31.27 25.56
N ALA A 111 13.20 31.90 26.73
CA ALA A 111 13.97 32.99 27.32
C ALA A 111 13.67 33.08 28.84
N VAL A 112 14.69 33.47 29.60
CA VAL A 112 14.66 34.40 30.75
C VAL A 112 13.61 34.19 31.87
N GLY A 113 14.09 33.78 33.06
CA GLY A 113 13.39 34.09 34.31
C GLY A 113 13.77 33.24 35.52
N GLY A 114 14.69 33.73 36.36
CA GLY A 114 14.60 33.50 37.81
C GLY A 114 15.44 32.39 38.44
N ALA A 115 16.47 32.84 39.17
CA ALA A 115 16.89 32.35 40.50
C ALA A 115 17.58 30.98 40.65
N VAL A 116 18.92 30.90 40.69
CA VAL A 116 19.95 31.07 41.77
C VAL A 116 20.41 29.76 42.45
N VAL A 117 21.75 29.62 42.55
CA VAL A 117 22.62 28.81 43.47
C VAL A 117 22.55 27.28 43.28
N ALA A 118 23.64 26.51 43.14
CA ALA A 118 24.92 26.58 43.85
C ALA A 118 26.08 25.98 43.05
N PHE A 119 27.19 26.72 42.95
CA PHE A 119 28.51 26.14 42.69
C PHE A 119 29.07 25.62 44.01
N ALA A 120 29.09 24.29 44.17
CA ALA A 120 29.95 23.66 45.16
C ALA A 120 31.41 23.74 44.69
N MET A 121 32.28 24.07 45.65
CA MET A 121 33.67 24.46 45.46
C MET A 121 34.59 23.33 44.96
N ALA A 122 35.62 23.69 44.20
CA ALA A 122 36.87 22.92 44.15
C ALA A 122 38.07 23.86 43.92
N LYS A 123 38.86 24.08 44.97
CA LYS A 123 40.26 24.56 44.94
C LYS A 123 41.15 23.32 44.75
N PRO A 124 42.10 23.27 43.81
CA PRO A 124 43.53 23.59 44.05
C PRO A 124 44.20 24.26 42.82
N GLY A 125 45.29 25.01 42.85
CA GLY A 125 46.39 25.16 43.78
C GLY A 125 47.64 25.49 42.95
N LYS A 126 48.32 26.60 43.27
CA LYS A 126 49.78 26.79 43.37
C LYS A 126 50.05 28.26 43.65
#